data_AF-A0A6D2LBP3-F1
#
_entry.id   AF-A0A6D2LBP3-F1
#
_cell.length_a   1.000
_cell.length_b   1.000
_cell.length_c   1.000
_cell.angle_alpha   90.00
_cell.angle_beta   90.00
_cell.angle_gamma   90.00
#
_symmetry.space_group_name_H-M   'P 1'
#
loop_
_entity.id
_entity.type
_entity.pdbx_description
1 polymer ?
#
loop_
_entity_poly.entity_id
_entity_poly.type
_entity_poly.pdbx_seq_one_letter_code
_entity_poly.pdbx_strand_id
1 'polypeptide(L)'
;MALAPPNDGERLEFDDEEVEREEFQLDELLREFQNEPSIQHRQLPETDDEAEDDGEARAEAGGEGRERMVTRISRGDGHLYKDQTFFNGVAFKESVLDYALRTRWNISQYRYDKDKIGFECAGRGLNDSECKWQIYASILPKDKIWKVRKFVETHTCQKTGHVELVKVPVIARLFKEKIRREPEYYMPMKIEELVMSEWGIVVSRPQCQAGRNKALKWISSEYDQQFARLRLCSRDSRFKSGKTWKDSCRPLIGLDGCFLKERIKGQLLVALGRDADNAIYPIAWGVVEVENNENWQWFVQKLKVDLDLKDGDGFIAVSDRHKGLVRAIKIELPKMEHRKCVRHIYGNLKKKHGSKKQMKQHIWRLAWSYNEAKFQVNLDRLRCYNTGFTMMLWLQVRGVGAGLFTS
;
A
#
# COMPACT_ATOMS: atom_id res chain seq x y z
N MET A 1 54.64 -22.51 -12.08
CA MET A 1 53.20 -22.32 -12.37
C MET A 1 52.54 -21.69 -11.16
N ALA A 2 52.21 -20.40 -11.24
CA ALA A 2 51.37 -19.71 -10.27
C ALA A 2 50.29 -18.98 -11.07
N LEU A 3 49.03 -19.29 -10.81
CA LEU A 3 47.85 -18.73 -11.48
C LEU A 3 47.34 -17.53 -10.68
N ALA A 4 47.07 -16.44 -11.40
CA ALA A 4 46.47 -15.21 -10.90
C ALA A 4 44.93 -15.34 -10.76
N PRO A 5 44.26 -14.52 -9.91
CA PRO A 5 42.82 -14.59 -9.67
C PRO A 5 42.00 -13.88 -10.78
N PRO A 6 40.71 -14.24 -10.98
CA PRO A 6 39.83 -13.55 -11.93
C PRO A 6 39.03 -12.40 -11.29
N ASN A 7 38.56 -11.54 -12.18
CA ASN A 7 38.26 -10.12 -12.10
C ASN A 7 36.82 -9.78 -11.67
N ASP A 8 36.63 -8.56 -11.18
CA ASP A 8 35.38 -8.01 -10.64
C ASP A 8 34.64 -7.17 -11.70
N GLY A 9 33.31 -7.27 -11.76
CA GLY A 9 32.41 -6.18 -12.19
C GLY A 9 31.97 -6.11 -13.66
N GLU A 10 30.74 -6.59 -13.95
CA GLU A 10 29.97 -6.13 -15.12
C GLU A 10 29.11 -4.92 -14.73
N ARG A 11 29.45 -3.77 -15.29
CA ARG A 11 28.66 -2.54 -15.26
C ARG A 11 27.80 -2.53 -16.52
N LEU A 12 26.47 -2.51 -16.36
CA LEU A 12 25.55 -2.24 -17.47
C LEU A 12 25.86 -0.84 -18.00
N GLU A 13 26.41 -0.76 -19.21
CA GLU A 13 26.64 0.49 -19.91
C GLU A 13 25.28 1.10 -20.28
N PHE A 14 25.06 2.32 -19.81
CA PHE A 14 23.89 3.14 -20.14
C PHE A 14 24.22 3.83 -21.46
N ASP A 15 23.42 3.59 -22.50
CA ASP A 15 23.58 4.27 -23.80
C ASP A 15 23.07 5.72 -23.67
N ASP A 16 23.99 6.61 -23.26
CA ASP A 16 23.72 8.04 -23.15
C ASP A 16 23.30 8.67 -24.50
N GLU A 17 23.62 8.03 -25.64
CA GLU A 17 23.21 8.50 -26.98
C GLU A 17 21.73 8.22 -27.28
N GLU A 18 21.12 7.18 -26.70
CA GLU A 18 19.68 6.91 -26.83
C GLU A 18 18.84 7.97 -26.09
N VAL A 19 19.31 8.38 -24.91
CA VAL A 19 18.66 9.44 -24.10
C VAL A 19 18.74 10.81 -24.79
N GLU A 20 19.89 11.14 -25.38
CA GLU A 20 20.04 12.39 -26.14
C GLU A 20 19.22 12.40 -27.44
N ARG A 21 19.05 11.25 -28.11
CA ARG A 21 18.16 11.13 -29.28
C ARG A 21 16.69 11.32 -28.91
N GLU A 22 16.24 10.78 -27.78
CA GLU A 22 14.87 10.97 -27.28
C GLU A 22 14.60 12.42 -26.84
N GLU A 23 15.58 13.08 -26.20
CA GLU A 23 15.48 14.51 -25.84
C GLU A 23 15.43 15.41 -27.09
N PHE A 24 16.20 15.08 -28.13
CA PHE A 24 16.21 15.82 -29.39
C PHE A 24 14.89 15.68 -30.18
N GLN A 25 14.33 14.47 -30.29
CA GLN A 25 13.05 14.23 -30.98
C GLN A 25 11.88 14.97 -30.32
N LEU A 26 11.88 15.08 -28.98
CA LEU A 26 10.85 15.81 -28.24
C LEU A 26 10.91 17.32 -28.47
N ASP A 27 12.11 17.90 -28.59
CA ASP A 27 12.32 19.33 -28.84
C ASP A 27 12.05 19.72 -30.30
N GLU A 28 12.28 18.80 -31.24
CA GLU A 28 11.96 18.95 -32.66
C GLU A 28 10.43 18.93 -32.89
N LEU A 29 9.73 17.98 -32.28
CA LEU A 29 8.25 17.90 -32.30
C LEU A 29 7.56 19.15 -31.72
N LEU A 30 8.21 19.85 -30.78
CA LEU A 30 7.70 21.09 -30.20
C LEU A 30 7.96 22.33 -31.08
N ARG A 31 8.94 22.27 -32.00
CA ARG A 31 9.27 23.36 -32.92
C ARG A 31 8.47 23.32 -34.22
N GLU A 32 8.08 22.15 -34.70
CA GLU A 32 7.34 21.99 -35.95
C GLU A 32 5.81 22.16 -35.83
N PHE A 33 5.31 22.40 -34.62
CA PHE A 33 3.87 22.54 -34.37
C PHE A 33 3.30 23.82 -35.01
N GLN A 34 2.69 23.69 -36.20
CA GLN A 34 1.85 24.72 -36.80
C GLN A 34 0.39 24.52 -36.37
N ASN A 35 -0.26 25.59 -35.93
CA ASN A 35 -1.67 25.55 -35.55
C ASN A 35 -2.54 25.27 -36.79
N GLU A 36 -3.23 24.13 -36.82
CA GLU A 36 -4.28 23.88 -37.81
C GLU A 36 -5.58 24.64 -37.45
N PRO A 37 -6.29 25.20 -38.44
CA PRO A 37 -7.56 25.87 -38.20
C PRO A 37 -8.67 24.87 -37.85
N SER A 38 -9.62 25.34 -37.04
CA SER A 38 -10.72 24.56 -36.47
C SER A 38 -11.58 23.85 -37.51
N ILE A 39 -11.57 22.52 -37.50
CA ILE A 39 -12.48 21.69 -38.30
C ILE A 39 -13.86 21.68 -37.62
N GLN A 40 -14.88 22.24 -38.28
CA GLN A 40 -16.30 22.04 -37.95
C GLN A 40 -16.83 20.78 -38.65
N HIS A 41 -18.00 20.31 -38.18
CA HIS A 41 -18.78 19.11 -38.58
C HIS A 41 -18.48 17.88 -37.71
N ARG A 42 -19.36 17.46 -36.78
CA ARG A 42 -20.75 17.01 -36.98
C ARG A 42 -20.86 16.02 -38.15
N GLN A 43 -20.48 14.78 -37.90
CA GLN A 43 -21.18 13.56 -38.32
C GLN A 43 -20.51 12.34 -37.66
N LEU A 44 -21.34 11.51 -37.03
CA LEU A 44 -20.98 10.20 -36.48
C LEU A 44 -21.23 9.14 -37.57
N PRO A 45 -20.32 8.18 -37.78
CA PRO A 45 -20.68 6.86 -38.27
C PRO A 45 -20.94 5.92 -37.09
N GLU A 46 -22.06 5.22 -37.16
CA GLU A 46 -22.49 4.16 -36.24
C GLU A 46 -21.85 2.79 -36.54
N THR A 47 -22.07 1.86 -35.59
CA THR A 47 -22.09 0.37 -35.70
C THR A 47 -20.75 -0.38 -35.66
N ASP A 48 -20.59 -1.54 -35.01
CA ASP A 48 -21.50 -2.42 -34.24
C ASP A 48 -20.66 -3.28 -33.26
N ASP A 49 -21.28 -3.65 -32.14
CA ASP A 49 -21.38 -4.97 -31.47
C ASP A 49 -20.22 -5.99 -31.67
N GLU A 50 -19.72 -6.63 -30.62
CA GLU A 50 -20.24 -7.93 -30.12
C GLU A 50 -20.14 -8.04 -28.59
N ALA A 51 -21.19 -8.62 -28.02
CA ALA A 51 -21.46 -8.78 -26.59
C ALA A 51 -21.04 -10.16 -26.07
N GLU A 52 -20.76 -10.17 -24.75
CA GLU A 52 -21.09 -11.20 -23.73
C GLU A 52 -20.74 -12.69 -23.92
N ASP A 53 -20.06 -13.26 -22.91
CA ASP A 53 -20.69 -14.34 -22.11
C ASP A 53 -19.98 -14.48 -20.74
N ASP A 54 -20.54 -13.78 -19.76
CA ASP A 54 -20.31 -13.85 -18.34
C ASP A 54 -21.43 -14.65 -17.67
N GLY A 55 -21.13 -15.90 -17.32
CA GLY A 55 -21.99 -16.75 -16.51
C GLY A 55 -22.08 -16.26 -15.06
N GLU A 56 -23.06 -15.41 -14.79
CA GLU A 56 -23.56 -15.07 -13.45
C GLU A 56 -24.12 -16.31 -12.71
N ALA A 57 -23.72 -16.48 -11.46
CA ALA A 57 -24.57 -17.12 -10.45
C ALA A 57 -25.05 -16.05 -9.47
N ARG A 58 -26.32 -15.67 -9.65
CA ARG A 58 -27.08 -14.71 -8.83
C ARG A 58 -27.20 -15.19 -7.38
N ALA A 59 -27.02 -14.26 -6.44
CA ALA A 59 -27.57 -14.37 -5.10
C ALA A 59 -28.21 -13.03 -4.71
N GLU A 60 -29.51 -13.09 -4.50
CA GLU A 60 -30.42 -12.00 -4.21
C GLU A 60 -30.14 -11.31 -2.87
N ALA A 61 -30.66 -10.09 -2.79
CA ALA A 61 -30.52 -9.13 -1.71
C ALA A 61 -31.07 -9.61 -0.36
N GLY A 62 -30.38 -9.21 0.72
CA GLY A 62 -30.94 -9.17 2.06
C GLY A 62 -29.95 -9.58 3.14
N GLY A 63 -29.49 -8.62 3.97
CA GLY A 63 -28.89 -8.92 5.27
C GLY A 63 -27.56 -8.23 5.52
N GLU A 64 -27.61 -7.22 6.38
CA GLU A 64 -26.58 -6.70 7.28
C GLU A 64 -25.16 -7.21 7.07
N GLY A 65 -24.27 -6.29 6.71
CA GLY A 65 -22.83 -6.54 6.62
C GLY A 65 -22.32 -7.25 7.87
N ARG A 66 -21.99 -8.54 7.72
CA ARG A 66 -21.17 -9.24 8.69
C ARG A 66 -19.78 -8.62 8.66
N GLU A 67 -19.56 -7.66 9.56
CA GLU A 67 -18.23 -7.34 10.04
C GLU A 67 -17.53 -8.67 10.35
N ARG A 68 -16.46 -8.98 9.61
CA ARG A 68 -15.53 -10.03 10.04
C ARG A 68 -14.90 -9.52 11.32
N MET A 69 -15.48 -9.92 12.44
CA MET A 69 -14.97 -9.67 13.77
C MET A 69 -13.54 -10.24 13.83
N VAL A 70 -12.55 -9.35 13.75
CA VAL A 70 -11.16 -9.71 14.03
C VAL A 70 -11.11 -9.90 15.54
N THR A 71 -11.43 -11.11 16.00
CA THR A 71 -11.30 -11.46 17.41
C THR A 71 -9.82 -11.35 17.77
N ARG A 72 -9.45 -10.32 18.52
CA ARG A 72 -8.21 -10.31 19.31
C ARG A 72 -8.39 -11.37 20.39
N ILE A 73 -8.11 -12.63 20.06
CA ILE A 73 -8.16 -13.74 21.00
C ILE A 73 -6.89 -13.61 21.87
N SER A 74 -7.08 -13.26 23.15
CA SER A 74 -6.01 -13.35 24.14
C SER A 74 -5.68 -14.83 24.35
N ARG A 75 -4.39 -15.17 24.37
CA ARG A 75 -3.95 -16.51 24.76
C ARG A 75 -4.35 -16.78 26.21
N GLY A 76 -4.83 -17.98 26.46
CA GLY A 76 -5.23 -18.39 27.81
C GLY A 76 -4.04 -18.88 28.62
N ASP A 77 -4.30 -19.20 29.88
CA ASP A 77 -3.37 -19.87 30.80
C ASP A 77 -3.11 -21.35 30.45
N GLY A 78 -3.83 -21.89 29.45
CA GLY A 78 -3.71 -23.28 29.01
C GLY A 78 -4.23 -24.29 30.05
N HIS A 79 -5.09 -23.85 30.98
CA HIS A 79 -5.82 -24.75 31.87
C HIS A 79 -7.11 -25.22 31.21
N LEU A 80 -7.26 -26.55 31.15
CA LEU A 80 -8.41 -27.23 30.56
C LEU A 80 -9.12 -28.04 31.64
N TYR A 81 -10.44 -27.97 31.68
CA TYR A 81 -11.27 -28.77 32.58
C TYR A 81 -12.57 -29.17 31.91
N LYS A 82 -13.22 -30.20 32.47
CA LYS A 82 -14.51 -30.69 31.98
C LYS A 82 -15.58 -29.59 32.11
N ASP A 83 -16.49 -29.51 31.14
CA ASP A 83 -17.58 -28.53 31.10
C ASP A 83 -17.16 -27.06 30.87
N GLN A 84 -15.88 -26.78 30.64
CA GLN A 84 -15.39 -25.47 30.22
C GLN A 84 -16.06 -25.01 28.91
N THR A 85 -16.37 -23.73 28.82
CA THR A 85 -17.06 -23.12 27.68
C THR A 85 -16.17 -22.15 26.91
N PHE A 86 -16.30 -22.13 25.59
CA PHE A 86 -15.57 -21.26 24.67
C PHE A 86 -16.54 -20.55 23.72
N PHE A 87 -16.23 -19.30 23.40
CA PHE A 87 -17.05 -18.47 22.51
C PHE A 87 -17.03 -18.95 21.05
N ASN A 88 -15.95 -19.60 20.60
CA ASN A 88 -15.88 -20.22 19.28
C ASN A 88 -14.90 -21.41 19.27
N GLY A 89 -14.95 -22.21 18.20
CA GLY A 89 -14.08 -23.37 18.04
C GLY A 89 -12.61 -22.99 17.86
N VAL A 90 -12.31 -21.76 17.43
CA VAL A 90 -10.93 -21.25 17.33
C VAL A 90 -10.33 -21.07 18.73
N ALA A 91 -11.07 -20.48 19.67
CA ALA A 91 -10.65 -20.30 21.05
C ALA A 91 -10.37 -21.64 21.73
N PHE A 92 -11.22 -22.64 21.50
CA PHE A 92 -10.97 -23.99 21.98
C PHE A 92 -9.66 -24.57 21.43
N LYS A 93 -9.41 -24.42 20.11
CA LYS A 93 -8.15 -24.88 19.50
C LYS A 93 -6.93 -24.16 20.07
N GLU A 94 -7.01 -22.85 20.29
CA GLU A 94 -5.91 -22.06 20.85
C GLU A 94 -5.66 -22.46 22.32
N SER A 95 -6.69 -22.71 23.13
CA SER A 95 -6.50 -23.20 24.51
C SER A 95 -5.90 -24.60 24.58
N VAL A 96 -6.25 -25.50 23.65
CA VAL A 96 -5.60 -26.82 23.54
C VAL A 96 -4.14 -26.69 23.09
N LEU A 97 -3.85 -25.76 22.17
CA LEU A 97 -2.49 -25.43 21.77
C LEU A 97 -1.68 -24.88 22.94
N ASP A 98 -2.23 -23.94 23.73
CA ASP A 98 -1.57 -23.38 24.92
C ASP A 98 -1.29 -24.47 25.96
N TYR A 99 -2.23 -25.41 26.16
CA TYR A 99 -1.99 -26.61 26.98
C TYR A 99 -0.82 -27.45 26.44
N ALA A 100 -0.76 -27.68 25.12
CA ALA A 100 0.32 -28.45 24.49
C ALA A 100 1.69 -27.77 24.65
N LEU A 101 1.74 -26.45 24.44
CA LEU A 101 2.96 -25.63 24.60
C LEU A 101 3.45 -25.60 26.05
N ARG A 102 2.53 -25.53 27.02
CA ARG A 102 2.86 -25.52 28.45
C ARG A 102 3.31 -26.89 28.95
N THR A 103 2.59 -27.95 28.59
CA THR A 103 2.78 -29.29 29.16
C THR A 103 3.80 -30.15 28.40
N ARG A 104 4.04 -29.82 27.12
CA ARG A 104 4.95 -30.50 26.19
C ARG A 104 4.51 -31.92 25.82
N TRP A 105 3.22 -32.21 25.96
CA TRP A 105 2.64 -33.47 25.52
C TRP A 105 2.38 -33.48 24.01
N ASN A 106 2.62 -34.62 23.37
CA ASN A 106 2.38 -34.78 21.94
C ASN A 106 0.88 -34.91 21.67
N ILE A 107 0.22 -33.80 21.40
CA ILE A 107 -1.22 -33.78 21.12
C ILE A 107 -1.43 -33.75 19.60
N SER A 108 -2.41 -34.50 19.14
CA SER A 108 -2.87 -34.54 17.75
C SER A 108 -4.38 -34.29 17.68
N GLN A 109 -4.86 -33.90 16.50
CA GLN A 109 -6.29 -33.71 16.25
C GLN A 109 -6.85 -34.95 15.53
N TYR A 110 -7.78 -35.66 16.18
CA TYR A 110 -8.41 -36.85 15.59
C TYR A 110 -9.81 -36.57 15.02
N ARG A 111 -10.48 -35.49 15.46
CA ARG A 111 -11.83 -35.15 14.99
C ARG A 111 -11.95 -33.68 14.58
N TYR A 112 -12.57 -33.47 13.43
CA TYR A 112 -12.86 -32.15 12.86
C TYR A 112 -14.21 -32.15 12.14
N ASP A 113 -15.25 -31.70 12.84
CA ASP A 113 -16.58 -31.47 12.30
C ASP A 113 -16.97 -29.99 12.47
N LYS A 114 -18.06 -29.58 11.82
CA LYS A 114 -18.60 -28.21 11.93
C LYS A 114 -19.02 -27.86 13.36
N ASP A 115 -19.50 -28.84 14.11
CA ASP A 115 -20.07 -28.71 15.45
C ASP A 115 -19.26 -29.44 16.53
N LYS A 116 -18.17 -30.13 16.16
CA LYS A 116 -17.42 -31.01 17.06
C LYS A 116 -15.93 -30.99 16.75
N ILE A 117 -15.09 -30.85 17.79
CA ILE A 117 -13.63 -30.88 17.67
C ILE A 117 -13.09 -31.76 18.78
N GLY A 118 -12.17 -32.67 18.44
CA GLY A 118 -11.53 -33.59 19.38
C GLY A 118 -10.02 -33.65 19.19
N PHE A 119 -9.31 -33.75 20.31
CA PHE A 119 -7.87 -33.94 20.37
C PHE A 119 -7.52 -35.13 21.27
N GLU A 120 -6.44 -35.79 20.94
CA GLU A 120 -5.90 -36.92 21.71
C GLU A 120 -4.38 -36.82 21.78
N CYS A 121 -3.80 -37.58 22.69
CA CYS A 121 -2.35 -37.64 22.81
C CYS A 121 -1.82 -38.71 21.85
N ALA A 122 -0.99 -38.29 20.89
CA ALA A 122 -0.28 -39.17 19.95
C ALA A 122 0.97 -39.82 20.58
N GLY A 123 1.20 -39.62 21.88
CA GLY A 123 2.23 -40.34 22.63
C GLY A 123 1.85 -41.81 22.83
N ARG A 124 2.85 -42.70 22.81
CA ARG A 124 2.66 -44.11 23.11
C ARG A 124 3.08 -44.42 24.55
N GLY A 125 2.29 -45.26 25.23
CA GLY A 125 2.54 -45.73 26.59
C GLY A 125 3.55 -46.87 26.66
N LEU A 126 3.83 -47.36 27.87
CA LEU A 126 4.53 -48.64 28.01
C LEU A 126 3.72 -49.73 27.27
N ASN A 127 4.41 -50.55 26.47
CA ASN A 127 3.85 -51.60 25.62
C ASN A 127 3.08 -51.13 24.37
N ASP A 128 3.46 -49.99 23.78
CA ASP A 128 2.85 -49.47 22.54
C ASP A 128 1.35 -49.15 22.66
N SER A 129 0.85 -49.04 23.90
CA SER A 129 -0.54 -48.73 24.20
C SER A 129 -0.86 -47.26 23.90
N GLU A 130 -2.04 -47.00 23.33
CA GLU A 130 -2.51 -45.65 23.08
C GLU A 130 -2.66 -44.85 24.39
N CYS A 131 -2.30 -43.58 24.35
CA CYS A 131 -2.42 -42.72 25.52
C CYS A 131 -3.89 -42.43 25.84
N LYS A 132 -4.24 -42.48 27.13
CA LYS A 132 -5.61 -42.25 27.60
C LYS A 132 -6.06 -40.79 27.51
N TRP A 133 -5.13 -39.85 27.34
CA TRP A 133 -5.45 -38.42 27.31
C TRP A 133 -6.27 -38.08 26.07
N GLN A 134 -7.45 -37.51 26.29
CA GLN A 134 -8.36 -37.09 25.24
C GLN A 134 -9.21 -35.91 25.70
N ILE A 135 -9.45 -34.97 24.80
CA ILE A 135 -10.39 -33.87 25.00
C ILE A 135 -11.33 -33.74 23.80
N TYR A 136 -12.59 -33.44 24.07
CA TYR A 136 -13.61 -33.29 23.04
C TYR A 136 -14.60 -32.20 23.43
N ALA A 137 -14.82 -31.27 22.51
CA ALA A 137 -15.78 -30.19 22.63
C ALA A 137 -16.81 -30.23 21.50
N SER A 138 -18.04 -29.87 21.82
CA SER A 138 -19.15 -29.77 20.87
C SER A 138 -19.92 -28.47 21.04
N ILE A 139 -20.54 -27.98 19.98
CA ILE A 139 -21.45 -26.84 20.03
C ILE A 139 -22.74 -27.23 20.75
N LEU A 140 -23.20 -26.36 21.65
CA LEU A 140 -24.56 -26.43 22.19
C LEU A 140 -25.53 -25.79 21.18
N PRO A 141 -26.54 -26.53 20.65
CA PRO A 141 -27.41 -26.05 19.58
C PRO A 141 -28.17 -24.76 19.91
N LYS A 142 -28.46 -24.53 21.19
CA LYS A 142 -29.25 -23.38 21.66
C LYS A 142 -28.43 -22.08 21.73
N ASP A 143 -27.16 -22.16 22.15
CA ASP A 143 -26.38 -20.96 22.51
C ASP A 143 -25.22 -20.69 21.55
N LYS A 144 -24.94 -21.59 20.58
CA LYS A 144 -23.74 -21.56 19.71
C LYS A 144 -22.40 -21.50 20.47
N ILE A 145 -22.41 -21.82 21.77
CA ILE A 145 -21.24 -21.89 22.64
C ILE A 145 -20.60 -23.28 22.49
N TRP A 146 -19.27 -23.31 22.44
CA TRP A 146 -18.49 -24.55 22.44
C TRP A 146 -18.29 -25.03 23.87
N LYS A 147 -18.68 -26.27 24.18
CA LYS A 147 -18.54 -26.82 25.53
C LYS A 147 -17.72 -28.11 25.52
N VAL A 148 -16.77 -28.23 26.43
CA VAL A 148 -15.98 -29.46 26.63
C VAL A 148 -16.86 -30.54 27.25
N ARG A 149 -17.07 -31.63 26.52
CA ARG A 149 -17.92 -32.76 26.94
C ARG A 149 -17.12 -33.88 27.59
N LYS A 150 -15.95 -34.18 27.04
CA LYS A 150 -15.04 -35.21 27.55
C LYS A 150 -13.69 -34.57 27.76
N PHE A 151 -13.12 -34.76 28.94
CA PHE A 151 -11.75 -34.39 29.26
C PHE A 151 -11.17 -35.48 30.15
N VAL A 152 -10.12 -36.13 29.67
CA VAL A 152 -9.33 -37.12 30.42
C VAL A 152 -7.92 -36.53 30.55
N GLU A 153 -7.56 -36.12 31.77
CA GLU A 153 -6.30 -35.41 32.02
C GLU A 153 -5.08 -36.36 32.14
N THR A 154 -5.32 -37.64 32.43
CA THR A 154 -4.24 -38.60 32.70
C THR A 154 -3.49 -39.00 31.43
N HIS A 155 -2.19 -38.75 31.40
CA HIS A 155 -1.27 -39.27 30.38
C HIS A 155 -0.64 -40.57 30.85
N THR A 156 -0.58 -41.56 29.96
CA THR A 156 0.12 -42.85 30.19
C THR A 156 1.41 -42.98 29.38
N CYS A 157 1.77 -41.93 28.63
CA CYS A 157 2.94 -41.87 27.75
C CYS A 157 4.10 -41.07 28.35
N GLN A 158 5.27 -41.16 27.72
CA GLN A 158 6.42 -40.28 28.00
C GLN A 158 6.45 -39.08 27.05
N LYS A 159 7.10 -37.99 27.48
CA LYS A 159 7.24 -36.78 26.68
C LYS A 159 8.32 -36.97 25.62
N THR A 160 7.94 -36.95 24.35
CA THR A 160 8.86 -37.09 23.21
C THR A 160 9.56 -35.78 22.84
N GLY A 161 9.10 -34.62 23.34
CA GLY A 161 9.59 -33.30 22.94
C GLY A 161 9.09 -32.86 21.55
N HIS A 162 8.34 -33.70 20.86
CA HIS A 162 7.66 -33.36 19.61
C HIS A 162 6.15 -33.17 19.87
N VAL A 163 5.56 -32.18 19.22
CA VAL A 163 4.13 -31.87 19.36
C VAL A 163 3.52 -31.69 17.96
N GLU A 164 2.64 -32.61 17.57
CA GLU A 164 2.00 -32.60 16.25
C GLU A 164 1.11 -31.37 15.98
N LEU A 165 0.60 -30.72 17.04
CA LEU A 165 -0.11 -29.44 16.91
C LEU A 165 0.78 -28.29 16.44
N VAL A 166 2.10 -28.34 16.70
CA VAL A 166 3.04 -27.27 16.32
C VAL A 166 3.43 -27.42 14.85
N LYS A 167 2.45 -27.19 13.98
CA LYS A 167 2.63 -27.17 12.52
C LYS A 167 3.12 -25.81 12.04
N VAL A 168 3.53 -25.73 10.77
CA VAL A 168 3.95 -24.50 10.08
C VAL A 168 3.03 -23.28 10.33
N PRO A 169 1.67 -23.39 10.27
CA PRO A 169 0.81 -22.25 10.56
C PRO A 169 0.86 -21.77 12.01
N VAL A 170 1.12 -22.68 12.96
CA VAL A 170 1.23 -22.34 14.38
C VAL A 170 2.53 -21.58 14.65
N ILE A 171 3.65 -22.06 14.09
CA ILE A 171 4.93 -21.35 14.14
C ILE A 171 4.78 -19.95 13.52
N ALA A 172 4.12 -19.86 12.37
CA ALA A 172 3.85 -18.57 11.73
C ALA A 172 3.06 -17.61 12.64
N ARG A 173 2.04 -18.10 13.36
CA ARG A 173 1.25 -17.28 14.31
C ARG A 173 2.04 -16.87 15.54
N LEU A 174 2.82 -17.78 16.11
CA LEU A 174 3.66 -17.52 17.29
C LEU A 174 4.65 -16.38 17.04
N PHE A 175 5.29 -16.38 15.87
CA PHE A 175 6.35 -15.43 15.53
C PHE A 175 5.89 -14.27 14.66
N LYS A 176 4.62 -14.20 14.23
CA LYS A 176 4.12 -13.15 13.33
C LYS A 176 4.47 -11.74 13.81
N GLU A 177 4.09 -11.39 15.03
CA GLU A 177 4.33 -10.05 15.59
C GLU A 177 5.80 -9.81 15.91
N LYS A 178 6.54 -10.86 16.28
CA LYS A 178 8.00 -10.82 16.52
C LYS A 178 8.75 -10.50 15.20
N ILE A 179 8.46 -11.26 14.13
CA ILE A 179 9.00 -11.08 12.78
C ILE A 179 8.63 -9.70 12.20
N ARG A 180 7.41 -9.21 12.47
CA ARG A 180 6.99 -7.88 12.02
C ARG A 180 7.87 -6.77 12.59
N ARG A 181 8.37 -6.92 13.82
CA ARG A 181 9.22 -5.92 14.49
C ARG A 181 10.67 -6.00 14.00
N GLU A 182 11.22 -7.20 13.93
CA GLU A 182 12.66 -7.42 13.65
C GLU A 182 12.88 -8.61 12.69
N PRO A 183 12.59 -8.46 11.38
CA PRO A 183 12.58 -9.56 10.42
C PRO A 183 13.96 -10.20 10.18
N GLU A 184 15.04 -9.46 10.41
CA GLU A 184 16.44 -9.90 10.28
C GLU A 184 16.91 -10.70 11.49
N TYR A 185 16.37 -10.43 12.68
CA TYR A 185 16.72 -11.17 13.90
C TYR A 185 16.01 -12.53 13.95
N TYR A 186 14.72 -12.57 13.58
CA TYR A 186 13.91 -13.79 13.58
C TYR A 186 14.14 -14.63 12.30
N MET A 187 15.39 -15.04 12.10
CA MET A 187 15.80 -16.02 11.09
C MET A 187 15.45 -17.44 11.53
N PRO A 188 15.33 -18.42 10.62
CA PRO A 188 14.87 -19.78 10.94
C PRO A 188 15.65 -20.46 12.08
N MET A 189 16.97 -20.27 12.12
CA MET A 189 17.83 -20.78 13.19
C MET A 189 17.47 -20.18 14.55
N LYS A 190 17.16 -18.88 14.59
CA LYS A 190 16.76 -18.22 15.84
C LYS A 190 15.36 -18.65 16.28
N ILE A 191 14.45 -18.87 15.34
CA ILE A 191 13.11 -19.40 15.62
C ILE A 191 13.21 -20.79 16.23
N GLU A 192 14.04 -21.68 15.68
CA GLU A 192 14.31 -23.01 16.22
C GLU A 192 14.83 -22.94 17.67
N GLU A 193 15.85 -22.11 17.92
CA GLU A 193 16.43 -21.90 19.25
C GLU A 193 15.39 -21.37 20.27
N LEU A 194 14.56 -20.40 19.86
CA LEU A 194 13.52 -19.83 20.71
C LEU A 194 12.41 -20.85 21.02
N VAL A 195 12.02 -21.68 20.04
CA VAL A 195 11.01 -22.71 20.28
C VAL A 195 11.51 -23.75 21.28
N MET A 196 12.79 -24.14 21.16
CA MET A 196 13.42 -25.08 22.08
C MET A 196 13.63 -24.48 23.48
N SER A 197 14.06 -23.23 23.59
CA SER A 197 14.31 -22.57 24.87
C SER A 197 13.03 -22.15 25.62
N GLU A 198 12.03 -21.60 24.92
CA GLU A 198 10.77 -21.15 25.53
C GLU A 198 9.85 -22.34 25.88
N TRP A 199 9.70 -23.32 24.97
CA TRP A 199 8.73 -24.41 25.14
C TRP A 199 9.34 -25.80 25.28
N GLY A 200 10.64 -26.00 25.05
CA GLY A 200 11.25 -27.33 25.10
C GLY A 200 10.74 -28.27 24.00
N ILE A 201 10.30 -27.71 22.86
CA ILE A 201 9.76 -28.46 21.72
C ILE A 201 10.80 -28.49 20.60
N VAL A 202 10.97 -29.66 20.00
CA VAL A 202 11.85 -29.84 18.84
C VAL A 202 11.05 -29.60 17.55
N VAL A 203 11.48 -28.59 16.79
CA VAL A 203 10.97 -28.25 15.46
C VAL A 203 12.11 -28.27 14.47
N SER A 204 11.86 -28.67 13.22
CA SER A 204 12.93 -28.73 12.22
C SER A 204 13.20 -27.36 11.59
N ARG A 205 14.43 -27.11 11.14
CA ARG A 205 14.79 -25.89 10.39
C ARG A 205 13.90 -25.64 9.16
N PRO A 206 13.59 -26.63 8.30
CA PRO A 206 12.67 -26.43 7.18
C PRO A 206 11.26 -26.03 7.63
N GLN A 207 10.76 -26.59 8.74
CA GLN A 207 9.47 -26.18 9.31
C GLN A 207 9.50 -24.71 9.79
N CYS A 208 10.60 -24.28 10.42
CA CYS A 208 10.78 -22.90 10.85
C CYS A 208 10.86 -21.94 9.66
N GLN A 209 11.59 -22.31 8.60
CA GLN A 209 11.65 -21.53 7.35
C GLN A 209 10.28 -21.40 6.70
N ALA A 210 9.53 -22.50 6.60
CA ALA A 210 8.17 -22.48 6.06
C ALA A 210 7.24 -21.63 6.94
N GLY A 211 7.38 -21.69 8.26
CA GLY A 211 6.65 -20.86 9.22
C GLY A 211 6.94 -19.37 9.02
N ARG A 212 8.22 -19.00 8.91
CA ARG A 212 8.67 -17.63 8.64
C ARG A 212 8.11 -17.11 7.31
N ASN A 213 8.25 -17.87 6.23
CA ASN A 213 7.73 -17.48 4.91
C ASN A 213 6.21 -17.29 4.94
N LYS A 214 5.49 -18.13 5.67
CA LYS A 214 4.03 -18.00 5.84
C LYS A 214 3.65 -16.76 6.64
N ALA A 215 4.40 -16.44 7.71
CA ALA A 215 4.21 -15.22 8.48
C ALA A 215 4.45 -13.97 7.63
N LEU A 216 5.54 -13.94 6.83
CA LEU A 216 5.83 -12.86 5.90
C LEU A 216 4.72 -12.68 4.85
N LYS A 217 4.21 -13.78 4.28
CA LYS A 217 3.06 -13.73 3.36
C LYS A 217 1.81 -13.14 4.03
N TRP A 218 1.52 -13.50 5.28
CA TRP A 218 0.40 -12.92 6.03
C TRP A 218 0.59 -11.43 6.30
N ILE A 219 1.81 -11.02 6.67
CA ILE A 219 2.15 -9.61 6.89
C ILE A 219 2.00 -8.83 5.57
N SER A 220 2.52 -9.35 4.45
CA SER A 220 2.35 -8.76 3.12
C SER A 220 0.88 -8.63 2.74
N SER A 221 0.08 -9.69 2.90
CA SER A 221 -1.35 -9.64 2.58
C SER A 221 -2.13 -8.66 3.47
N GLU A 222 -1.73 -8.49 4.74
CA GLU A 222 -2.29 -7.45 5.60
C GLU A 222 -1.91 -6.06 5.13
N TYR A 223 -0.67 -5.85 4.70
CA TYR A 223 -0.26 -4.61 4.06
C TYR A 223 -1.09 -4.36 2.80
N ASP A 224 -1.22 -5.34 1.91
CA ASP A 224 -2.04 -5.23 0.69
C ASP A 224 -3.48 -4.84 1.02
N GLN A 225 -4.05 -5.38 2.10
CA GLN A 225 -5.40 -5.04 2.57
C GLN A 225 -5.48 -3.66 3.23
N GLN A 226 -4.47 -3.27 4.01
CA GLN A 226 -4.36 -1.94 4.61
C GLN A 226 -4.22 -0.86 3.53
N PHE A 227 -3.41 -1.13 2.51
CA PHE A 227 -3.24 -0.27 1.34
C PHE A 227 -4.43 -0.35 0.39
N ALA A 228 -5.18 -1.46 0.35
CA ALA A 228 -6.44 -1.53 -0.39
C ALA A 228 -7.52 -0.62 0.21
N ARG A 229 -7.49 -0.33 1.52
CA ARG A 229 -8.37 0.67 2.16
C ARG A 229 -7.91 2.12 1.94
N LEU A 230 -6.65 2.31 1.54
CA LEU A 230 -6.05 3.58 1.11
C LEU A 230 -6.05 3.72 -0.43
N ARG A 231 -6.86 2.92 -1.14
CA ARG A 231 -7.14 3.09 -2.57
C ARG A 231 -8.39 3.94 -2.74
N LEU A 232 -8.18 5.10 -3.37
CA LEU A 232 -9.13 5.85 -4.20
C LEU A 232 -10.49 6.12 -3.57
N CYS A 233 -10.72 7.40 -3.29
CA CYS A 233 -12.01 7.94 -2.90
C CYS A 233 -13.00 8.00 -4.09
N SER A 234 -13.14 6.91 -4.84
CA SER A 234 -14.10 6.77 -5.94
C SER A 234 -15.02 5.57 -5.81
N ARG A 235 -14.82 4.70 -4.82
CA ARG A 235 -15.69 3.52 -4.60
C ARG A 235 -16.58 3.58 -3.37
N ASP A 236 -16.42 4.56 -2.48
CA ASP A 236 -17.41 4.82 -1.42
C ASP A 236 -18.50 5.74 -1.97
N SER A 237 -19.66 5.16 -2.28
CA SER A 237 -20.89 5.86 -2.72
C SER A 237 -21.33 7.05 -1.85
N ARG A 238 -20.76 7.20 -0.64
CA ARG A 238 -21.00 8.31 0.28
C ARG A 238 -20.13 9.55 0.03
N PHE A 239 -19.02 9.44 -0.71
CA PHE A 239 -18.12 10.57 -1.00
C PHE A 239 -18.14 10.90 -2.49
N LYS A 240 -19.13 11.68 -2.93
CA LYS A 240 -19.25 12.21 -4.30
C LYS A 240 -18.26 13.35 -4.58
N SER A 241 -17.03 13.30 -4.06
CA SER A 241 -16.13 14.45 -4.09
C SER A 241 -15.78 14.91 -5.49
N GLY A 242 -15.66 14.00 -6.45
CA GLY A 242 -15.32 14.36 -7.83
C GLY A 242 -16.38 15.18 -8.53
N LYS A 243 -17.66 14.79 -8.38
CA LYS A 243 -18.80 15.54 -8.93
C LYS A 243 -18.99 16.87 -8.20
N THR A 244 -18.96 16.85 -6.86
CA THR A 244 -19.05 18.08 -6.06
C THR A 244 -17.92 19.05 -6.37
N TRP A 245 -16.69 18.56 -6.57
CA TRP A 245 -15.54 19.39 -6.95
C TRP A 245 -15.73 20.00 -8.34
N LYS A 246 -16.15 19.24 -9.36
CA LYS A 246 -16.43 19.80 -10.68
C LYS A 246 -17.49 20.90 -10.65
N ASP A 247 -18.50 20.75 -9.80
CA ASP A 247 -19.64 21.67 -9.76
C ASP A 247 -19.36 22.94 -8.94
N SER A 248 -18.48 22.88 -7.93
CA SER A 248 -18.30 23.97 -6.94
C SER A 248 -16.87 24.48 -6.77
N CYS A 249 -15.87 23.77 -7.29
CA CYS A 249 -14.47 24.11 -7.13
C CYS A 249 -13.85 24.66 -8.42
N ARG A 250 -12.69 25.31 -8.26
CA ARG A 250 -11.92 25.82 -9.38
C ARG A 250 -11.34 24.64 -10.19
N PRO A 251 -11.21 24.75 -11.53
CA PRO A 251 -10.67 23.70 -12.40
C PRO A 251 -9.13 23.61 -12.27
N LEU A 252 -8.66 23.41 -11.05
CA LEU A 252 -7.27 23.42 -10.63
C LEU A 252 -7.02 22.23 -9.71
N ILE A 253 -6.04 21.40 -10.08
CA ILE A 253 -5.66 20.21 -9.34
C ILE A 253 -4.19 20.31 -8.93
N GLY A 254 -3.93 20.41 -7.63
CA GLY A 254 -2.61 20.23 -7.03
C GLY A 254 -2.27 18.75 -6.87
N LEU A 255 -1.15 18.30 -7.43
CA LEU A 255 -0.64 16.92 -7.29
C LEU A 255 0.66 16.96 -6.50
N ASP A 256 0.75 16.16 -5.43
CA ASP A 256 1.92 16.09 -4.57
C ASP A 256 2.14 14.68 -4.00
N GLY A 257 3.40 14.36 -3.71
CA GLY A 257 3.82 13.10 -3.10
C GLY A 257 4.49 13.35 -1.75
N CYS A 258 4.10 12.62 -0.71
CA CYS A 258 4.71 12.72 0.62
C CYS A 258 5.18 11.36 1.11
N PHE A 259 6.42 11.28 1.60
CA PHE A 259 6.93 10.06 2.22
C PHE A 259 6.16 9.71 3.49
N LEU A 260 5.67 8.46 3.56
CA LEU A 260 5.15 7.91 4.79
C LEU A 260 6.34 7.60 5.72
N LYS A 261 6.23 8.02 6.98
CA LYS A 261 7.26 7.76 8.00
C LYS A 261 6.93 6.48 8.76
N GLU A 262 7.96 5.90 9.39
CA GLU A 262 7.91 4.77 10.33
C GLU A 262 7.80 3.36 9.69
N ARG A 263 6.80 2.56 10.07
CA ARG A 263 6.72 1.10 9.84
C ARG A 263 6.28 0.73 8.42
N ILE A 264 5.67 1.68 7.73
CA ILE A 264 5.23 1.56 6.35
C ILE A 264 6.19 2.40 5.53
N LYS A 265 7.10 1.73 4.81
CA LYS A 265 7.88 2.38 3.75
C LYS A 265 6.94 2.54 2.56
N GLY A 266 6.83 3.77 2.05
CA GLY A 266 5.89 4.10 0.99
C GLY A 266 5.77 5.60 0.74
N GLN A 267 5.02 5.95 -0.29
CA GLN A 267 4.66 7.31 -0.66
C GLN A 267 3.14 7.47 -0.64
N LEU A 268 2.66 8.55 -0.06
CA LEU A 268 1.30 9.00 -0.20
C LEU A 268 1.22 10.01 -1.35
N LEU A 269 0.50 9.63 -2.42
CA LEU A 269 0.15 10.50 -3.54
C LEU A 269 -1.19 11.18 -3.23
N VAL A 270 -1.28 12.47 -3.48
CA VAL A 270 -2.48 13.27 -3.17
C VAL A 270 -2.83 14.19 -4.33
N ALA A 271 -4.11 14.27 -4.64
CA ALA A 271 -4.74 15.25 -5.51
C ALA A 271 -5.62 16.19 -4.68
N LEU A 272 -5.34 17.49 -4.75
CA LEU A 272 -6.00 18.55 -4.00
C LEU A 272 -6.61 19.57 -4.96
N GLY A 273 -7.78 20.09 -4.64
CA GLY A 273 -8.44 21.20 -5.32
C GLY A 273 -8.53 22.44 -4.44
N ARG A 274 -9.10 23.49 -5.00
CA ARG A 274 -9.53 24.69 -4.27
C ARG A 274 -11.00 24.97 -4.56
N ASP A 275 -11.79 25.19 -3.53
CA ASP A 275 -13.18 25.60 -3.69
C ASP A 275 -13.30 27.09 -4.06
N ALA A 276 -14.54 27.57 -4.21
CA ALA A 276 -14.83 28.98 -4.49
C ALA A 276 -14.27 29.93 -3.41
N ASP A 277 -14.28 29.50 -2.15
CA ASP A 277 -13.82 30.23 -0.96
C ASP A 277 -12.30 30.13 -0.72
N ASN A 278 -11.56 29.57 -1.68
CA ASN A 278 -10.13 29.30 -1.61
C ASN A 278 -9.71 28.35 -0.48
N ALA A 279 -10.59 27.54 0.09
CA ALA A 279 -10.20 26.47 1.00
C ALA A 279 -9.60 25.28 0.22
N ILE A 280 -8.78 24.48 0.89
CA ILE A 280 -8.20 23.26 0.29
C ILE A 280 -9.26 22.17 0.30
N TYR A 281 -9.52 21.60 -0.88
CA TYR A 281 -10.50 20.53 -1.04
C TYR A 281 -9.78 19.22 -1.43
N PRO A 282 -9.77 18.18 -0.58
CA PRO A 282 -9.15 16.91 -0.96
C PRO A 282 -9.98 16.21 -2.04
N ILE A 283 -9.34 15.91 -3.18
CA ILE A 283 -10.01 15.26 -4.32
C ILE A 283 -9.79 13.75 -4.25
N ALA A 284 -8.52 13.33 -4.26
CA ALA A 284 -8.12 11.93 -4.24
C ALA A 284 -6.78 11.74 -3.54
N TRP A 285 -6.50 10.51 -3.13
CA TRP A 285 -5.26 10.12 -2.48
C TRP A 285 -5.03 8.62 -2.69
N GLY A 286 -3.77 8.21 -2.70
CA GLY A 286 -3.37 6.83 -2.92
C GLY A 286 -2.00 6.55 -2.31
N VAL A 287 -1.84 5.36 -1.72
CA VAL A 287 -0.54 4.95 -1.17
C VAL A 287 0.14 3.97 -2.12
N VAL A 288 1.40 4.23 -2.41
CA VAL A 288 2.25 3.43 -3.29
C VAL A 288 3.56 3.08 -2.57
N GLU A 289 4.24 2.02 -2.98
CA GLU A 289 5.48 1.58 -2.33
C GLU A 289 6.65 2.53 -2.63
N VAL A 290 6.72 3.06 -3.85
CA VAL A 290 7.78 3.97 -4.32
C VAL A 290 7.19 5.00 -5.29
N GLU A 291 7.69 6.23 -5.27
CA GLU A 291 7.39 7.22 -6.30
C GLU A 291 8.17 6.93 -7.59
N ASN A 292 7.50 6.32 -8.55
CA ASN A 292 8.06 5.97 -9.87
C ASN A 292 7.08 6.35 -10.99
N ASN A 293 7.49 6.13 -12.24
CA ASN A 293 6.70 6.49 -13.42
C ASN A 293 5.36 5.73 -13.48
N GLU A 294 5.38 4.43 -13.22
CA GLU A 294 4.20 3.55 -13.30
C GLU A 294 3.14 3.93 -12.26
N ASN A 295 3.55 4.19 -11.02
CA ASN A 295 2.66 4.54 -9.93
C ASN A 295 2.02 5.92 -10.13
N TRP A 296 2.76 6.89 -10.67
CA TRP A 296 2.20 8.19 -11.04
C TRP A 296 1.22 8.07 -12.21
N GLN A 297 1.56 7.28 -13.24
CA GLN A 297 0.65 7.05 -14.37
C GLN A 297 -0.64 6.37 -13.90
N TRP A 298 -0.55 5.31 -13.09
CA TRP A 298 -1.70 4.67 -12.48
C TRP A 298 -2.57 5.66 -11.71
N PHE A 299 -1.96 6.52 -10.88
CA PHE A 299 -2.71 7.50 -10.07
C PHE A 299 -3.44 8.53 -10.94
N VAL A 300 -2.76 9.10 -11.95
CA VAL A 300 -3.35 10.08 -12.88
C VAL A 300 -4.44 9.43 -13.75
N GLN A 301 -4.22 8.21 -14.23
CA GLN A 301 -5.23 7.47 -14.99
C GLN A 301 -6.50 7.24 -14.16
N LYS A 302 -6.36 6.90 -12.88
CA LYS A 302 -7.51 6.74 -11.97
C LYS A 302 -8.22 8.07 -11.74
N LEU A 303 -7.46 9.14 -11.52
CA LEU A 303 -8.01 10.49 -11.37
C LEU A 303 -8.79 10.93 -12.63
N LYS A 304 -8.27 10.65 -13.82
CA LYS A 304 -8.91 10.92 -15.11
C LYS A 304 -10.26 10.24 -15.25
N VAL A 305 -10.34 8.96 -14.89
CA VAL A 305 -11.59 8.18 -14.94
C VAL A 305 -12.58 8.68 -13.88
N ASP A 306 -12.13 8.86 -12.65
CA ASP A 306 -12.99 9.22 -11.51
C ASP A 306 -13.59 10.62 -11.65
N LEU A 307 -12.79 11.55 -12.16
CA LEU A 307 -13.21 12.91 -12.45
C LEU A 307 -13.64 13.08 -13.89
N ASP A 308 -13.79 12.05 -14.73
CA ASP A 308 -14.18 12.19 -16.14
C ASP A 308 -13.51 13.42 -16.83
N LEU A 309 -12.18 13.49 -16.78
CA LEU A 309 -11.41 14.65 -17.25
C LEU A 309 -11.20 14.67 -18.77
N LYS A 310 -11.56 13.58 -19.47
CA LYS A 310 -11.26 13.38 -20.90
C LYS A 310 -9.76 13.59 -21.16
N ASP A 311 -9.40 14.48 -22.09
CA ASP A 311 -8.01 14.83 -22.41
C ASP A 311 -7.41 15.87 -21.46
N GLY A 312 -8.17 16.33 -20.47
CA GLY A 312 -7.75 17.36 -19.50
C GLY A 312 -7.96 18.80 -19.95
N ASP A 313 -8.67 19.01 -21.05
CA ASP A 313 -8.99 20.35 -21.56
C ASP A 313 -9.83 21.15 -20.55
N GLY A 314 -9.50 22.44 -20.39
CA GLY A 314 -10.13 23.34 -19.42
C GLY A 314 -9.66 23.17 -17.97
N PHE A 315 -8.75 22.24 -17.68
CA PHE A 315 -8.19 22.02 -16.33
C PHE A 315 -6.72 22.41 -16.26
N ILE A 316 -6.27 22.78 -15.05
CA ILE A 316 -4.88 23.13 -14.76
C ILE A 316 -4.36 22.20 -13.67
N ALA A 317 -3.25 21.50 -13.94
CA ALA A 317 -2.52 20.76 -12.92
C ALA A 317 -1.35 21.58 -12.37
N VAL A 318 -1.17 21.56 -11.06
CA VAL A 318 -0.03 22.15 -10.38
C VAL A 318 0.71 21.05 -9.63
N SER A 319 1.98 20.83 -9.96
CA SER A 319 2.77 19.83 -9.23
C SER A 319 4.21 20.27 -9.00
N ASP A 320 4.96 19.43 -8.29
CA ASP A 320 6.42 19.50 -8.28
C ASP A 320 7.00 19.01 -9.63
N ARG A 321 8.32 19.09 -9.80
CA ARG A 321 8.99 18.71 -11.06
C ARG A 321 9.35 17.22 -11.13
N HIS A 322 8.63 16.35 -10.43
CA HIS A 322 8.95 14.94 -10.49
C HIS A 322 8.76 14.41 -11.92
N LYS A 323 9.81 13.81 -12.51
CA LYS A 323 9.83 13.40 -13.92
C LYS A 323 8.68 12.44 -14.25
N GLY A 324 8.38 11.52 -13.33
CA GLY A 324 7.29 10.56 -13.50
C GLY A 324 5.91 11.20 -13.53
N LEU A 325 5.69 12.28 -12.78
CA LEU A 325 4.42 12.99 -12.74
C LEU A 325 4.17 13.82 -14.00
N VAL A 326 5.21 14.52 -14.48
CA VAL A 326 5.13 15.27 -15.74
C VAL A 326 4.82 14.33 -16.90
N ARG A 327 5.48 13.17 -16.94
CA ARG A 327 5.21 12.13 -17.95
C ARG A 327 3.78 11.61 -17.86
N ALA A 328 3.30 11.27 -16.67
CA ALA A 328 1.95 10.78 -16.45
C ALA A 328 0.87 11.77 -16.94
N ILE A 329 1.03 13.06 -16.64
CA ILE A 329 0.11 14.10 -17.11
C ILE A 329 0.14 14.21 -18.64
N LYS A 330 1.31 14.20 -19.26
CA LYS A 330 1.43 14.30 -20.73
C LYS A 330 0.79 13.12 -21.47
N ILE A 331 0.93 11.91 -20.93
CA ILE A 331 0.36 10.69 -21.51
C ILE A 331 -1.16 10.64 -21.31
N GLU A 332 -1.62 10.86 -20.08
CA GLU A 332 -3.04 10.62 -19.73
C GLU A 332 -3.93 11.84 -20.03
N LEU A 333 -3.40 13.06 -19.90
CA LEU A 333 -4.13 14.33 -19.97
C LEU A 333 -3.35 15.35 -20.85
N PRO A 334 -3.21 15.08 -22.16
CA PRO A 334 -2.31 15.82 -23.05
C PRO A 334 -2.70 17.29 -23.26
N LYS A 335 -3.98 17.65 -23.07
CA LYS A 335 -4.48 19.03 -23.21
C LYS A 335 -4.50 19.79 -21.88
N MET A 336 -4.16 19.14 -20.77
CA MET A 336 -4.17 19.79 -19.45
C MET A 336 -2.97 20.72 -19.31
N GLU A 337 -3.22 21.97 -18.91
CA GLU A 337 -2.13 22.90 -18.65
C GLU A 337 -1.37 22.46 -17.38
N HIS A 338 -0.09 22.13 -17.54
CA HIS A 338 0.77 21.76 -16.41
C HIS A 338 1.61 22.93 -15.92
N ARG A 339 1.36 23.35 -14.68
CA ARG A 339 2.10 24.43 -14.00
C ARG A 339 2.99 23.88 -12.90
N LYS A 340 4.14 24.53 -12.73
CA LYS A 340 5.13 24.18 -11.70
C LYS A 340 4.81 24.92 -10.39
N CYS A 341 4.75 24.19 -9.29
CA CYS A 341 4.49 24.76 -7.97
C CYS A 341 5.58 25.77 -7.56
N VAL A 342 5.18 27.03 -7.33
CA VAL A 342 6.09 28.13 -6.96
C VAL A 342 6.87 27.85 -5.67
N ARG A 343 6.25 27.18 -4.70
CA ARG A 343 6.90 26.76 -3.46
C ARG A 343 8.08 25.81 -3.73
N HIS A 344 7.90 24.86 -4.66
CA HIS A 344 8.96 23.94 -5.08
C HIS A 344 10.03 24.65 -5.91
N ILE A 345 9.64 25.59 -6.80
CA ILE A 345 10.58 26.45 -7.53
C ILE A 345 11.48 27.21 -6.54
N TYR A 346 10.90 27.86 -5.53
CA TYR A 346 11.65 28.57 -4.50
C TYR A 346 12.53 27.63 -3.68
N GLY A 347 12.03 26.45 -3.28
CA GLY A 347 12.82 25.46 -2.53
C GLY A 347 14.10 25.04 -3.27
N ASN A 348 14.00 24.79 -4.57
CA ASN A 348 15.16 24.46 -5.42
C ASN A 348 16.12 25.64 -5.56
N LEU A 349 15.60 26.85 -5.71
CA LEU A 349 16.41 28.06 -5.80
C LEU A 349 17.12 28.39 -4.47
N LYS A 350 16.47 28.15 -3.33
CA LYS A 350 17.05 28.36 -2.01
C LYS A 350 18.26 27.45 -1.77
N LYS A 351 18.23 26.20 -2.25
CA LYS A 351 19.37 25.28 -2.17
C LYS A 351 20.59 25.81 -2.93
N LYS A 352 20.40 26.45 -4.09
CA LYS A 352 21.47 26.99 -4.94
C LYS A 352 21.94 28.41 -4.54
N HIS A 353 21.05 29.22 -3.98
CA HIS A 353 21.30 30.65 -3.70
C HIS A 353 20.88 31.06 -2.27
N GLY A 354 21.20 30.24 -1.28
CA GLY A 354 20.77 30.42 0.12
C GLY A 354 21.21 31.74 0.77
N SER A 355 22.25 32.39 0.26
CA SER A 355 22.74 33.69 0.74
C SER A 355 21.85 34.88 0.37
N LYS A 356 20.96 34.74 -0.63
CA LYS A 356 20.12 35.84 -1.14
C LYS A 356 18.78 35.94 -0.42
N LYS A 357 18.77 36.67 0.71
CA LYS A 357 17.61 36.79 1.61
C LYS A 357 16.34 37.39 0.96
N GLN A 358 16.47 38.30 0.00
CA GLN A 358 15.34 38.97 -0.65
C GLN A 358 14.74 38.17 -1.82
N MET A 359 15.38 37.05 -2.21
CA MET A 359 14.95 36.20 -3.34
C MET A 359 13.51 35.69 -3.19
N LYS A 360 13.11 35.34 -1.96
CA LYS A 360 11.75 34.89 -1.65
C LYS A 360 10.73 35.95 -2.08
N GLN A 361 10.92 37.20 -1.67
CA GLN A 361 9.97 38.28 -1.91
C GLN A 361 9.80 38.59 -3.40
N HIS A 362 10.89 38.60 -4.17
CA HIS A 362 10.82 38.85 -5.61
C HIS A 362 10.09 37.74 -6.36
N ILE A 363 10.33 36.46 -6.01
CA ILE A 363 9.64 35.32 -6.63
C ILE A 363 8.13 35.35 -6.31
N TRP A 364 7.74 35.66 -5.08
CA TRP A 364 6.31 35.77 -4.73
C TRP A 364 5.62 36.94 -5.43
N ARG A 365 6.29 38.11 -5.54
CA ARG A 365 5.74 39.25 -6.31
C ARG A 365 5.55 38.91 -7.78
N LEU A 366 6.48 38.14 -8.35
CA LEU A 366 6.39 37.66 -9.72
C LEU A 366 5.23 36.67 -9.89
N ALA A 367 5.08 35.70 -8.98
CA ALA A 367 3.98 34.73 -8.98
C ALA A 367 2.59 35.37 -8.81
N TRP A 368 2.47 36.41 -7.98
CA TRP A 368 1.24 37.18 -7.76
C TRP A 368 0.94 38.23 -8.83
N SER A 369 1.75 38.30 -9.90
CA SER A 369 1.42 39.19 -11.01
C SER A 369 0.19 38.64 -11.73
N TYR A 370 -0.84 39.47 -11.91
CA TYR A 370 -2.12 39.07 -12.52
C TYR A 370 -2.25 39.52 -13.98
N ASN A 371 -1.28 40.27 -14.50
CA ASN A 371 -1.22 40.67 -15.90
C ASN A 371 0.23 40.70 -16.40
N GLU A 372 0.41 40.63 -17.71
CA GLU A 372 1.72 40.53 -18.35
C GLU A 372 2.60 41.75 -18.07
N ALA A 373 2.01 42.95 -18.02
CA ALA A 373 2.74 44.19 -17.74
C ALA A 373 3.37 44.18 -16.33
N LYS A 374 2.61 43.81 -15.29
CA LYS A 374 3.14 43.68 -13.92
C LYS A 374 4.12 42.53 -13.80
N PHE A 375 3.87 41.43 -14.52
CA PHE A 375 4.79 40.31 -14.58
C PHE A 375 6.15 40.76 -15.12
N GLN A 376 6.16 41.47 -16.24
CA GLN A 376 7.37 41.98 -16.87
C GLN A 376 8.14 42.94 -15.95
N VAL A 377 7.45 43.87 -15.29
CA VAL A 377 8.07 44.79 -14.31
C VAL A 377 8.69 44.02 -13.14
N ASN A 378 8.01 43.02 -12.59
CA ASN A 378 8.53 42.23 -11.49
C ASN A 378 9.66 41.29 -11.92
N LEU A 379 9.61 40.80 -13.16
CA LEU A 379 10.68 40.04 -13.79
C LEU A 379 11.93 40.92 -13.91
N ASP A 380 11.81 42.12 -14.48
CA ASP A 380 12.94 43.04 -14.65
C ASP A 380 13.57 43.44 -13.31
N ARG A 381 12.75 43.66 -12.26
CA ARG A 381 13.25 43.84 -10.88
C ARG A 381 14.08 42.66 -10.38
N LEU A 382 13.67 41.43 -10.73
CA LEU A 382 14.41 40.22 -10.37
C LEU A 382 15.69 40.08 -11.21
N ARG A 383 15.70 40.51 -12.48
CA ARG A 383 16.90 40.59 -13.33
C ARG A 383 17.94 41.54 -12.75
N CYS A 384 17.51 42.72 -12.30
CA CYS A 384 18.39 43.70 -11.65
C CYS A 384 19.01 43.18 -10.34
N TYR A 385 18.30 42.30 -9.62
CA TYR A 385 18.80 41.69 -8.39
C TYR A 385 19.80 40.54 -8.67
N ASN A 386 19.68 39.84 -9.80
CA ASN A 386 20.60 38.78 -10.20
C ASN A 386 20.53 38.49 -11.71
N THR A 387 21.59 38.78 -12.46
CA THR A 387 21.65 38.67 -13.93
C THR A 387 21.80 37.23 -14.47
N GLY A 388 22.34 36.28 -13.70
CA GLY A 388 22.51 34.88 -14.12
C GLY A 388 21.23 34.01 -14.11
N PHE A 389 20.07 34.62 -13.91
CA PHE A 389 18.84 33.96 -13.47
C PHE A 389 17.74 33.89 -14.56
N THR A 390 17.87 34.70 -15.61
CA THR A 390 16.80 35.06 -16.55
C THR A 390 16.35 33.96 -17.49
N MET A 391 17.27 33.12 -17.98
CA MET A 391 16.93 32.12 -19.00
C MET A 391 16.18 30.91 -18.40
N MET A 392 16.53 30.51 -17.18
CA MET A 392 15.90 29.37 -16.50
C MET A 392 14.46 29.66 -16.04
N LEU A 393 14.17 30.87 -15.53
CA LEU A 393 12.84 31.21 -15.03
C LEU A 393 11.84 31.52 -16.17
N TRP A 394 12.32 32.04 -17.31
CA TRP A 394 11.47 32.41 -18.46
C TRP A 394 10.77 31.20 -19.08
N LEU A 395 11.44 30.04 -19.12
CA LEU A 395 10.87 28.75 -19.54
C LEU A 395 9.93 28.10 -18.49
N GLN A 396 9.85 28.64 -17.27
CA GLN A 396 9.18 27.99 -16.14
C GLN A 396 7.95 28.74 -15.62
N VAL A 397 7.71 29.98 -16.06
CA VAL A 397 6.65 30.85 -15.53
C VAL A 397 5.76 31.47 -16.63
N ARG A 398 5.93 31.12 -17.92
CA ARG A 398 4.92 31.47 -18.94
C ARG A 398 3.62 30.72 -18.63
N GLY A 399 2.60 31.48 -18.22
CA GLY A 399 1.33 31.00 -17.64
C GLY A 399 0.96 31.86 -16.44
N VAL A 400 0.75 33.16 -16.66
CA VAL A 400 0.43 34.13 -15.59
C VAL A 400 -0.92 33.75 -14.96
N GLY A 401 -0.81 33.15 -13.78
CA GLY A 401 -1.88 32.73 -12.90
C GLY A 401 -1.34 31.83 -11.79
N ALA A 402 -0.19 32.21 -11.22
CA ALA A 402 0.49 31.43 -10.17
C ALA A 402 0.13 31.96 -8.77
N GLY A 403 -1.18 32.01 -8.48
CA GLY A 403 -1.70 32.50 -7.20
C GLY A 403 -2.50 31.46 -6.39
N LEU A 404 -2.47 30.17 -6.73
CA LEU A 404 -3.56 29.27 -6.30
C LEU A 404 -3.19 28.14 -5.32
N PHE A 405 -1.94 28.02 -4.87
CA PHE A 405 -1.63 27.14 -3.73
C PHE A 405 -0.58 27.75 -2.80
N THR A 406 -1.03 28.60 -1.90
CA THR A 406 -0.36 28.85 -0.63
C THR A 406 -1.36 28.72 0.50
N SER A 407 -0.97 27.95 1.51
CA SER A 407 -1.49 28.03 2.88
C SER A 407 -1.38 29.45 3.41
#